data_AF-A0A2U9SBP6-F1
#
_entry.id   AF-A0A2U9SBP6-F1
#
_cell.length_a   1.000
_cell.length_b   1.000
_cell.length_c   1.000
_cell.angle_alpha   90.00
_cell.angle_beta   90.00
_cell.angle_gamma   90.00
#
_symmetry.space_group_name_H-M   'P 1'
#
loop_
_entity.id
_entity.type
_entity.pdbx_description
1 polymer ?
#
loop_
_entity_poly.entity_id
_entity_poly.type
_entity_poly.pdbx_seq_one_letter_code
_entity_poly.pdbx_strand_id
1 'polypeptide(L)'
;MPETGPSDRLSAAADALMVFLTDRQFDADRINRFTALCEELRRDLDLDSRLALADRLEREAPSNDTIRLRSVLFLLTGDLYHYERILHYLILGGDSADPVVLHSVHWCMMRQLFLGMAHGEKQASFVACDLFRYYTAMVRQLARRWELTPAAAPLRDGPIRRVAVVTNQFTNQGHQPTRDCFDFAARMQDEFGLDVAIINVNGLPNRVESVFIPPMVADMATNLEGVFALRMFGRQVKVASFTEPAFSRSKLAVIVETIDGYDPDLIVSFGGSNIVADLFADAGARPVVSIPTSSGITLSLAPIVLGYEEEDHTRSIPALYRAPFARRFRPFTFGFTPPPSDGVRVETGFPHGTALFVVVGNRLANEVNAEMLALFDEILDRCPGAALVFAGEVRDLPKRLAPLRNVERMRCLGHVPDIRALYGRCRVFLNPPRQGGGGSAAYALAEGVPVVTYGWGDGASVSGPDFCVADAGAYLERAVTLATDAAAHAAAAVAAKNRFTVIGDRRRCVERLLAYGEEAREILRAERAGTN
;
A
#
# COMPACT_ATOMS: atom_id res chain seq x y z
N MET A 1 -7.25 -8.56 -45.03
CA MET A 1 -5.95 -8.83 -44.39
C MET A 1 -6.08 -10.17 -43.70
N PRO A 2 -5.17 -11.13 -43.90
CA PRO A 2 -5.26 -12.41 -43.20
C PRO A 2 -5.03 -12.14 -41.70
N GLU A 3 -5.96 -12.59 -40.87
CA GLU A 3 -5.78 -12.62 -39.41
C GLU A 3 -4.53 -13.44 -39.10
N THR A 4 -3.57 -12.84 -38.40
CA THR A 4 -2.36 -13.53 -37.95
C THR A 4 -2.75 -14.63 -36.96
N GLY A 5 -2.25 -15.84 -37.16
CA GLY A 5 -2.59 -16.97 -36.29
C GLY A 5 -2.06 -16.79 -34.85
N PRO A 6 -2.57 -17.54 -33.86
CA PRO A 6 -2.14 -17.43 -32.46
C PRO A 6 -0.62 -17.62 -32.27
N SER A 7 -0.01 -18.54 -33.05
CA SER A 7 1.44 -18.81 -33.04
C SER A 7 2.28 -17.64 -33.58
N ASP A 8 1.76 -16.90 -34.57
CA ASP A 8 2.46 -15.75 -35.16
C ASP A 8 2.44 -14.57 -34.19
N ARG A 9 1.33 -14.38 -33.48
CA ARG A 9 1.18 -13.31 -32.46
C ARG A 9 2.13 -13.53 -31.28
N LEU A 10 2.24 -14.77 -30.78
CA LEU A 10 3.18 -15.10 -29.70
C LEU A 10 4.64 -14.95 -30.15
N SER A 11 4.96 -15.30 -31.40
CA SER A 11 6.30 -15.12 -31.94
C SER A 11 6.67 -13.64 -32.06
N ALA A 12 5.76 -12.82 -32.61
CA ALA A 12 5.97 -11.38 -32.68
C ALA A 12 6.13 -10.74 -31.29
N ALA A 13 5.35 -11.18 -30.29
CA ALA A 13 5.47 -10.72 -28.91
C ALA A 13 6.83 -11.09 -28.30
N ALA A 14 7.28 -12.33 -28.50
CA ALA A 14 8.59 -12.80 -28.03
C ALA A 14 9.72 -11.98 -28.66
N ASP A 15 9.70 -11.82 -29.98
CA ASP A 15 10.71 -11.05 -30.71
C ASP A 15 10.76 -9.59 -30.23
N ALA A 16 9.59 -8.97 -30.00
CA ALA A 16 9.51 -7.61 -29.48
C ALA A 16 10.09 -7.47 -28.07
N LEU A 17 9.81 -8.41 -27.16
CA LEU A 17 10.38 -8.41 -25.80
C LEU A 17 11.89 -8.71 -25.82
N MET A 18 12.35 -9.59 -26.71
CA MET A 18 13.76 -9.96 -26.84
C MET A 18 14.65 -8.78 -27.23
N VAL A 19 14.14 -7.82 -28.01
CA VAL A 19 14.85 -6.56 -28.29
C VAL A 19 15.23 -5.85 -26.98
N PHE A 20 14.33 -5.79 -26.00
CA PHE A 20 14.59 -5.14 -24.72
C PHE A 20 15.42 -6.01 -23.76
N LEU A 21 15.21 -7.33 -23.76
CA LEU A 21 15.93 -8.27 -22.89
C LEU A 21 17.40 -8.45 -23.27
N THR A 22 17.76 -8.22 -24.54
CA THR A 22 19.15 -8.31 -25.03
C THR A 22 19.87 -6.97 -25.04
N ASP A 23 19.15 -5.86 -24.85
CA ASP A 23 19.74 -4.52 -24.85
C ASP A 23 20.67 -4.33 -23.64
N ARG A 24 21.81 -3.68 -23.91
CA ARG A 24 22.83 -3.31 -22.91
C ARG A 24 22.74 -1.84 -22.51
N GLN A 25 21.99 -1.02 -23.24
CA GLN A 25 21.75 0.39 -22.95
C GLN A 25 20.35 0.56 -22.37
N PHE A 26 20.26 1.21 -21.21
CA PHE A 26 18.99 1.44 -20.53
C PHE A 26 18.88 2.90 -20.11
N ASP A 27 17.84 3.56 -20.59
CA ASP A 27 17.41 4.90 -20.18
C ASP A 27 15.94 4.85 -19.75
N ALA A 28 15.45 5.95 -19.18
CA ALA A 28 14.08 6.03 -18.66
C ALA A 28 13.02 5.76 -19.76
N ASP A 29 13.24 6.23 -20.99
CA ASP A 29 12.29 6.06 -22.09
C ASP A 29 12.20 4.61 -22.53
N ARG A 30 13.32 3.90 -22.61
CA ARG A 30 13.35 2.46 -22.91
C ARG A 30 12.64 1.65 -21.85
N ILE A 31 12.87 1.94 -20.57
CA ILE A 31 12.20 1.26 -19.46
C ILE A 31 10.69 1.47 -19.53
N ASN A 32 10.25 2.70 -19.82
CA ASN A 32 8.84 3.04 -19.96
C ASN A 32 8.21 2.30 -21.14
N ARG A 33 8.87 2.26 -22.31
CA ARG A 33 8.40 1.49 -23.47
C ARG A 33 8.34 -0.01 -23.18
N PHE A 34 9.35 -0.55 -22.50
CA PHE A 34 9.40 -1.96 -22.17
C PHE A 34 8.29 -2.35 -21.18
N THR A 35 8.09 -1.52 -20.15
CA THR A 35 7.00 -1.66 -19.19
C THR A 35 5.64 -1.60 -19.89
N ALA A 36 5.43 -0.62 -20.77
CA ALA A 36 4.18 -0.47 -21.52
C ALA A 36 3.89 -1.70 -22.39
N LEU A 37 4.89 -2.22 -23.10
CA LEU A 37 4.75 -3.44 -23.90
C LEU A 37 4.39 -4.64 -23.03
N CYS A 38 5.04 -4.83 -21.88
CA CYS A 38 4.71 -5.95 -21.00
C CYS A 38 3.28 -5.83 -20.44
N GLU A 39 2.85 -4.64 -20.05
CA GLU A 39 1.48 -4.39 -19.55
C GLU A 39 0.42 -4.53 -20.64
N GLU A 40 0.73 -4.16 -21.88
CA GLU A 40 -0.13 -4.38 -23.05
C GLU A 40 -0.30 -5.88 -23.30
N LEU A 41 0.81 -6.62 -23.43
CA LEU A 41 0.78 -8.08 -23.62
C LEU A 41 0.05 -8.79 -22.48
N ARG A 42 0.26 -8.34 -21.23
CA ARG A 42 -0.41 -8.90 -20.06
C ARG A 42 -1.93 -8.72 -20.12
N ARG A 43 -2.39 -7.59 -20.67
CA ARG A 43 -3.80 -7.25 -20.80
C ARG A 43 -4.47 -7.96 -21.96
N ASP A 44 -3.75 -8.09 -23.08
CA ASP A 44 -4.31 -8.51 -24.36
C ASP A 44 -4.19 -10.02 -24.61
N LEU A 45 -3.35 -10.71 -23.84
CA LEU A 45 -3.17 -12.16 -23.90
C LEU A 45 -3.81 -12.85 -22.69
N ASP A 46 -4.45 -13.99 -22.93
CA ASP A 46 -4.93 -14.88 -21.87
C ASP A 46 -3.75 -15.49 -21.07
N LEU A 47 -4.06 -16.17 -19.96
CA LEU A 47 -3.04 -16.74 -19.07
C LEU A 47 -2.18 -17.80 -19.77
N ASP A 48 -2.77 -18.70 -20.55
CA ASP A 48 -2.03 -19.80 -21.20
C ASP A 48 -1.05 -19.25 -22.24
N SER A 49 -1.49 -18.26 -23.02
CA SER A 49 -0.67 -17.51 -23.96
C SER A 49 0.51 -16.81 -23.27
N ARG A 50 0.28 -16.19 -22.10
CA ARG A 50 1.33 -15.55 -21.30
C ARG A 50 2.33 -16.55 -20.72
N LEU A 51 1.86 -17.71 -20.26
CA LEU A 51 2.72 -18.78 -19.76
C LEU A 51 3.60 -19.36 -20.88
N ALA A 52 3.05 -19.58 -22.08
CA ALA A 52 3.81 -20.04 -23.24
C ALA A 52 4.87 -19.01 -23.68
N LEU A 53 4.51 -17.71 -23.66
CA LEU A 53 5.45 -16.62 -23.93
C LEU A 53 6.58 -16.60 -22.89
N ALA A 54 6.25 -16.72 -21.60
CA ALA A 54 7.23 -16.74 -20.52
C ALA A 54 8.21 -17.92 -20.62
N ASP A 55 7.74 -19.14 -20.93
CA ASP A 55 8.60 -20.31 -21.15
C ASP A 55 9.60 -20.08 -22.30
N ARG A 56 9.12 -19.51 -23.42
CA ARG A 56 9.98 -19.20 -24.56
C ARG A 56 11.06 -18.19 -24.18
N LEU A 57 10.69 -17.11 -23.50
CA LEU A 57 11.64 -16.10 -23.04
C LEU A 57 12.66 -16.68 -22.05
N GLU A 58 12.24 -17.57 -21.14
CA GLU A 58 13.16 -18.24 -20.22
C GLU A 58 14.20 -19.12 -20.94
N ARG A 59 13.84 -19.73 -22.08
CA ARG A 59 14.76 -20.54 -22.89
C ARG A 59 15.69 -19.70 -23.79
N GLU A 60 15.19 -18.60 -24.34
CA GLU A 60 15.88 -17.85 -25.39
C GLU A 60 16.61 -16.60 -24.88
N ALA A 61 16.17 -16.00 -23.76
CA ALA A 61 16.75 -14.77 -23.25
C ALA A 61 18.13 -15.00 -22.61
N PRO A 62 19.04 -14.01 -22.70
CA PRO A 62 20.31 -14.07 -21.97
C PRO A 62 20.09 -14.20 -20.46
N SER A 63 20.82 -15.13 -19.83
CA SER A 63 20.75 -15.38 -18.39
C SER A 63 21.60 -14.45 -17.53
N ASN A 64 22.33 -13.52 -18.15
CA ASN A 64 23.26 -12.61 -17.48
C ASN A 64 22.56 -11.48 -16.71
N ASP A 65 21.29 -11.17 -17.00
CA ASP A 65 20.50 -10.17 -16.29
C ASP A 65 19.29 -10.81 -15.59
N THR A 66 19.57 -11.41 -14.43
CA THR A 66 18.57 -12.15 -13.65
C THR A 66 17.44 -11.26 -13.16
N ILE A 67 17.72 -10.03 -12.73
CA ILE A 67 16.69 -9.11 -12.20
C ILE A 67 15.69 -8.75 -13.30
N ARG A 68 16.21 -8.31 -14.46
CA ARG A 68 15.37 -7.88 -15.58
C ARG A 68 14.51 -9.02 -16.10
N LEU A 69 15.14 -10.15 -16.47
CA LEU A 69 14.42 -11.30 -17.02
C LEU A 69 13.34 -11.78 -16.05
N ARG A 70 13.70 -12.01 -14.79
CA ARG A 70 12.75 -12.56 -13.81
C ARG A 70 11.63 -11.58 -13.44
N SER A 71 11.87 -10.28 -13.43
CA SER A 71 10.81 -9.30 -13.20
C SER A 71 9.78 -9.26 -14.34
N VAL A 72 10.23 -9.42 -15.59
CA VAL A 72 9.36 -9.53 -16.78
C VAL A 72 8.56 -10.82 -16.75
N LEU A 73 9.22 -11.95 -16.45
CA LEU A 73 8.52 -13.24 -16.37
C LEU A 73 7.47 -13.23 -15.25
N PHE A 74 7.77 -12.60 -14.10
CA PHE A 74 6.75 -12.35 -13.06
C PHE A 74 5.61 -11.48 -13.60
N LEU A 75 5.89 -10.37 -14.27
CA LEU A 75 4.85 -9.47 -14.76
C LEU A 75 3.91 -10.18 -15.74
N LEU A 76 4.43 -11.10 -16.56
CA LEU A 76 3.64 -11.89 -17.49
C LEU A 76 2.82 -12.98 -16.82
N THR A 77 3.30 -13.60 -15.74
CA THR A 77 2.71 -14.84 -15.18
C THR A 77 2.03 -14.66 -13.82
N GLY A 78 2.50 -13.70 -13.01
CA GLY A 78 2.17 -13.55 -11.60
C GLY A 78 2.87 -14.57 -10.69
N ASP A 79 3.79 -15.39 -11.21
CA ASP A 79 4.43 -16.47 -10.45
C ASP A 79 5.60 -15.96 -9.58
N LEU A 80 5.42 -16.07 -8.26
CA LEU A 80 6.40 -15.68 -7.25
C LEU A 80 7.69 -16.50 -7.27
N TYR A 81 7.75 -17.63 -7.97
CA TYR A 81 9.00 -18.33 -8.25
C TYR A 81 10.04 -17.40 -8.90
N HIS A 82 9.61 -16.52 -9.81
CA HIS A 82 10.55 -15.59 -10.45
C HIS A 82 11.12 -14.56 -9.48
N TYR A 83 10.31 -14.03 -8.55
CA TYR A 83 10.81 -13.15 -7.50
C TYR A 83 11.75 -13.88 -6.54
N GLU A 84 11.45 -15.12 -6.16
CA GLU A 84 12.39 -15.93 -5.37
C GLU A 84 13.75 -16.06 -6.07
N ARG A 85 13.79 -16.24 -7.40
CA ARG A 85 15.07 -16.29 -8.15
C ARG A 85 15.83 -14.97 -8.07
N ILE A 86 15.13 -13.83 -8.08
CA ILE A 86 15.73 -12.51 -7.84
C ILE A 86 16.29 -12.42 -6.41
N LEU A 87 15.50 -12.83 -5.41
CA LEU A 87 15.92 -12.80 -4.01
C LEU A 87 17.15 -13.67 -3.77
N HIS A 88 17.17 -14.89 -4.32
CA HIS A 88 18.33 -15.78 -4.25
C HIS A 88 19.56 -15.19 -4.92
N TYR A 89 19.41 -14.60 -6.10
CA TYR A 89 20.52 -13.93 -6.79
C TYR A 89 21.12 -12.81 -5.93
N LEU A 90 20.27 -11.96 -5.35
CA LEU A 90 20.72 -10.83 -4.52
C LEU A 90 21.34 -11.27 -3.19
N ILE A 91 20.73 -12.25 -2.50
CA ILE A 91 21.24 -12.76 -1.21
C ILE A 91 22.54 -13.55 -1.40
N LEU A 92 22.63 -14.43 -2.42
CA LEU A 92 23.84 -15.20 -2.71
C LEU A 92 25.00 -14.31 -3.17
N GLY A 93 24.70 -13.16 -3.77
CA GLY A 93 25.69 -12.13 -4.07
C GLY A 93 26.37 -11.58 -2.82
N GLY A 94 25.75 -11.68 -1.63
CA GLY A 94 26.28 -11.16 -0.38
C GLY A 94 26.72 -9.70 -0.50
N ASP A 95 27.96 -9.41 -0.11
CA ASP A 95 28.50 -8.04 -0.15
C ASP A 95 28.82 -7.54 -1.58
N SER A 96 28.71 -8.37 -2.62
CA SER A 96 28.86 -7.92 -4.01
C SER A 96 27.60 -7.22 -4.55
N ALA A 97 26.42 -7.47 -3.96
CA ALA A 97 25.20 -6.78 -4.33
C ALA A 97 25.24 -5.32 -3.84
N ASP A 98 25.00 -4.35 -4.73
CA ASP A 98 24.92 -2.94 -4.37
C ASP A 98 23.71 -2.69 -3.45
N PRO A 99 23.87 -2.09 -2.26
CA PRO A 99 22.74 -1.82 -1.36
C PRO A 99 21.65 -0.93 -1.96
N VAL A 100 21.98 -0.06 -2.94
CA VAL A 100 21.00 0.73 -3.68
C VAL A 100 20.13 -0.17 -4.57
N VAL A 101 20.72 -1.17 -5.21
CA VAL A 101 19.99 -2.16 -6.02
C VAL A 101 19.12 -3.03 -5.13
N LEU A 102 19.62 -3.47 -3.96
CA LEU A 102 18.82 -4.25 -3.00
C LEU A 102 17.54 -3.48 -2.61
N HIS A 103 17.70 -2.21 -2.24
CA HIS A 103 16.59 -1.33 -1.89
C HIS A 103 15.62 -1.10 -3.04
N SER A 104 16.13 -0.80 -4.23
CA SER A 104 15.30 -0.54 -5.42
C SER A 104 14.45 -1.76 -5.78
N VAL A 105 15.07 -2.95 -5.82
CA VAL A 105 14.39 -4.20 -6.15
C VAL A 105 13.34 -4.56 -5.11
N HIS A 106 13.63 -4.37 -3.81
CA HIS A 106 12.66 -4.55 -2.71
C HIS A 106 11.36 -3.82 -3.00
N TRP A 107 11.47 -2.53 -3.29
CA TRP A 107 10.32 -1.65 -3.51
C TRP A 107 9.60 -1.96 -4.81
N CYS A 108 10.32 -2.32 -5.87
CA CYS A 108 9.69 -2.75 -7.13
C CYS A 108 8.83 -4.02 -6.93
N MET A 109 9.33 -5.02 -6.22
CA MET A 109 8.56 -6.22 -5.86
C MET A 109 7.37 -5.88 -4.95
N MET A 110 7.60 -5.11 -3.89
CA MET A 110 6.54 -4.66 -2.97
C MET A 110 5.40 -3.94 -3.70
N ARG A 111 5.72 -3.09 -4.69
CA ARG A 111 4.72 -2.42 -5.52
C ARG A 111 3.85 -3.41 -6.28
N GLN A 112 4.43 -4.45 -6.87
CA GLN A 112 3.64 -5.42 -7.64
C GLN A 112 2.77 -6.28 -6.75
N LEU A 113 3.29 -6.71 -5.58
CA LEU A 113 2.50 -7.40 -4.57
C LEU A 113 1.32 -6.54 -4.10
N PHE A 114 1.56 -5.26 -3.85
CA PHE A 114 0.54 -4.28 -3.46
C PHE A 114 -0.48 -3.98 -4.57
N LEU A 115 -0.15 -4.24 -5.84
CA LEU A 115 -1.09 -4.15 -6.95
C LEU A 115 -1.87 -5.46 -7.18
N GLY A 116 -1.64 -6.48 -6.35
CA GLY A 116 -2.33 -7.78 -6.46
C GLY A 116 -1.87 -8.60 -7.67
N MET A 117 -0.64 -8.37 -8.15
CA MET A 117 -0.12 -9.00 -9.37
C MET A 117 0.31 -10.46 -9.18
N ALA A 118 0.45 -10.91 -7.94
CA ALA A 118 0.91 -12.25 -7.63
C ALA A 118 -0.25 -13.26 -7.58
N HIS A 119 0.01 -14.48 -8.05
CA HIS A 119 -0.94 -15.58 -8.06
C HIS A 119 -0.28 -16.89 -7.60
N GLY A 120 -1.12 -17.89 -7.33
CA GLY A 120 -0.67 -19.24 -6.99
C GLY A 120 -0.41 -19.48 -5.49
N GLU A 121 -0.13 -20.73 -5.14
CA GLU A 121 -0.07 -21.21 -3.76
C GLU A 121 1.00 -20.51 -2.91
N LYS A 122 2.10 -20.08 -3.55
CA LYS A 122 3.22 -19.42 -2.86
C LYS A 122 2.86 -18.08 -2.24
N GLN A 123 1.76 -17.45 -2.68
CA GLN A 123 1.29 -16.17 -2.14
C GLN A 123 1.07 -16.22 -0.61
N ALA A 124 0.61 -17.36 -0.09
CA ALA A 124 0.35 -17.54 1.34
C ALA A 124 1.60 -17.45 2.22
N SER A 125 2.80 -17.73 1.66
CA SER A 125 4.05 -17.78 2.43
C SER A 125 5.11 -16.78 2.00
N PHE A 126 5.06 -16.27 0.76
CA PHE A 126 6.16 -15.48 0.18
C PHE A 126 6.54 -14.25 1.02
N VAL A 127 5.55 -13.46 1.45
CA VAL A 127 5.81 -12.25 2.24
C VAL A 127 6.39 -12.61 3.61
N ALA A 128 5.81 -13.59 4.30
CA ALA A 128 6.21 -14.00 5.64
C ALA A 128 7.53 -14.81 5.67
N CYS A 129 7.93 -15.40 4.55
CA CYS A 129 9.16 -16.20 4.43
C CYS A 129 10.22 -15.48 3.60
N ASP A 130 10.11 -15.55 2.27
CA ASP A 130 11.19 -15.20 1.36
C ASP A 130 11.49 -13.70 1.41
N LEU A 131 10.44 -12.87 1.31
CA LEU A 131 10.58 -11.43 1.30
C LEU A 131 10.99 -10.87 2.67
N PHE A 132 10.48 -11.43 3.77
CA PHE A 132 10.89 -11.02 5.11
C PHE A 132 12.35 -11.37 5.42
N ARG A 133 12.82 -12.56 5.01
CA ARG A 133 14.23 -12.94 5.13
C ARG A 133 15.14 -12.02 4.31
N TYR A 134 14.75 -11.74 3.08
CA TYR A 134 15.44 -10.78 2.23
C TYR A 134 15.48 -9.38 2.86
N TYR A 135 14.34 -8.88 3.34
CA TYR A 135 14.24 -7.57 3.97
C TYR A 135 15.17 -7.46 5.19
N THR A 136 15.15 -8.47 6.06
CA THR A 136 16.02 -8.55 7.23
C THR A 136 17.51 -8.55 6.84
N ALA A 137 17.87 -9.34 5.82
CA ALA A 137 19.25 -9.39 5.31
C ALA A 137 19.69 -8.05 4.71
N MET A 138 18.80 -7.39 3.94
CA MET A 138 19.04 -6.07 3.36
C MET A 138 19.28 -5.01 4.44
N VAL A 139 18.43 -4.92 5.47
CA VAL A 139 18.61 -3.96 6.58
C VAL A 139 19.95 -4.19 7.30
N ARG A 140 20.29 -5.45 7.61
CA ARG A 140 21.56 -5.79 8.26
C ARG A 140 22.78 -5.54 7.38
N GLN A 141 22.67 -5.77 6.08
CA GLN A 141 23.73 -5.47 5.13
C GLN A 141 23.96 -3.96 5.03
N LEU A 142 22.90 -3.16 4.99
CA LEU A 142 22.98 -1.70 5.05
C LEU A 142 23.64 -1.25 6.36
N ALA A 143 23.19 -1.75 7.51
CA ALA A 143 23.76 -1.43 8.82
C ALA A 143 25.28 -1.67 8.86
N ARG A 144 25.75 -2.83 8.40
CA ARG A 144 27.18 -3.18 8.39
C ARG A 144 27.99 -2.40 7.35
N ARG A 145 27.53 -2.35 6.10
CA ARG A 145 28.33 -1.80 4.98
C ARG A 145 28.34 -0.28 4.95
N TRP A 146 27.29 0.35 5.47
CA TRP A 146 27.19 1.81 5.55
C TRP A 146 27.49 2.34 6.95
N GLU A 147 27.86 1.47 7.89
CA GLU A 147 28.18 1.81 9.28
C GLU A 147 27.02 2.54 9.97
N LEU A 148 25.79 2.09 9.68
CA LEU A 148 24.54 2.67 10.18
C LEU A 148 24.00 1.82 11.34
N THR A 149 24.76 1.71 12.42
CA THR A 149 24.30 1.03 13.64
C THR A 149 24.05 2.08 14.72
N PRO A 150 22.78 2.47 14.98
CA PRO A 150 22.49 3.47 15.99
C PRO A 150 22.97 3.03 17.37
N ALA A 151 23.47 3.98 18.16
CA ALA A 151 23.98 3.68 19.49
C ALA A 151 22.84 3.38 20.47
N ALA A 152 23.08 2.45 21.41
CA ALA A 152 22.14 2.17 22.48
C ALA A 152 21.93 3.39 23.38
N ALA A 153 20.75 4.00 23.32
CA ALA A 153 20.38 5.14 24.16
C ALA A 153 19.91 4.67 25.54
N PRO A 154 20.23 5.38 26.65
CA PRO A 154 19.67 5.08 27.97
C PRO A 154 18.14 5.12 27.96
N LEU A 155 17.50 4.12 28.59
CA LEU A 155 16.05 4.09 28.72
C LEU A 155 15.64 4.91 29.94
N ARG A 156 14.93 6.01 29.72
CA ARG A 156 14.50 6.92 30.80
C ARG A 156 13.41 6.28 31.66
N ASP A 157 13.45 6.55 32.96
CA ASP A 157 12.39 6.19 33.89
C ASP A 157 11.16 7.10 33.74
N GLY A 158 10.00 6.63 34.17
CA GLY A 158 8.73 7.35 34.02
C GLY A 158 8.10 7.20 32.63
N PRO A 159 6.94 7.84 32.36
CA PRO A 159 6.19 7.63 31.13
C PRO A 159 6.90 8.17 29.89
N ILE A 160 6.58 7.64 28.71
CA ILE A 160 6.98 8.20 27.40
C ILE A 160 6.59 9.68 27.33
N ARG A 161 7.53 10.54 26.90
CA ARG A 161 7.30 11.98 26.69
C ARG A 161 7.68 12.48 25.32
N ARG A 162 8.64 11.84 24.65
CA ARG A 162 9.11 12.22 23.31
C ARG A 162 8.96 11.08 22.31
N VAL A 163 8.30 11.34 21.19
CA VAL A 163 7.99 10.34 20.15
C VAL A 163 8.48 10.79 18.79
N ALA A 164 9.26 9.95 18.12
CA ALA A 164 9.59 10.13 16.71
C ALA A 164 8.68 9.24 15.84
N VAL A 165 7.85 9.85 14.99
CA VAL A 165 7.01 9.13 14.02
C VAL A 165 7.76 9.07 12.69
N VAL A 166 8.35 7.93 12.38
CA VAL A 166 9.19 7.75 11.19
C VAL A 166 8.33 7.20 10.06
N THR A 167 8.36 7.81 8.88
CA THR A 167 7.60 7.37 7.69
C THR A 167 8.47 7.33 6.44
N ASN A 168 8.16 6.42 5.51
CA ASN A 168 8.85 6.29 4.23
C ASN A 168 8.46 7.35 3.20
N GLN A 169 7.27 7.96 3.33
CA GLN A 169 6.78 8.94 2.38
C GLN A 169 5.79 9.90 3.03
N PHE A 170 6.01 11.20 2.82
CA PHE A 170 5.11 12.26 3.25
C PHE A 170 5.03 13.31 2.13
N THR A 171 3.86 13.46 1.50
CA THR A 171 3.70 14.28 0.28
C THR A 171 2.74 15.43 0.49
N ASN A 172 1.43 15.18 0.41
CA ASN A 172 0.41 16.22 0.51
C ASN A 172 -0.87 15.69 1.17
N GLN A 173 -1.85 16.58 1.37
CA GLN A 173 -3.12 16.25 2.02
C GLN A 173 -4.01 15.31 1.17
N GLY A 174 -3.78 15.16 -0.13
CA GLY A 174 -4.47 14.17 -0.97
C GLY A 174 -3.97 12.74 -0.76
N HIS A 175 -2.81 12.56 -0.13
CA HIS A 175 -2.23 11.25 0.15
C HIS A 175 -2.68 10.75 1.54
N GLN A 176 -3.44 9.66 1.56
CA GLN A 176 -4.07 9.14 2.79
C GLN A 176 -3.05 8.81 3.91
N PRO A 177 -1.96 8.04 3.65
CA PRO A 177 -0.92 7.81 4.67
C PRO A 177 -0.31 9.09 5.24
N THR A 178 -0.15 10.15 4.44
CA THR A 178 0.35 11.45 4.90
C THR A 178 -0.60 12.08 5.91
N ARG A 179 -1.91 12.05 5.63
CA ARG A 179 -2.93 12.54 6.56
C ARG A 179 -2.98 11.75 7.85
N ASP A 180 -2.93 10.42 7.76
CA ASP A 180 -2.99 9.55 8.93
C ASP A 180 -1.75 9.70 9.83
N CYS A 181 -0.55 9.79 9.23
CA CYS A 181 0.69 10.06 9.96
C CYS A 181 0.60 11.39 10.73
N PHE A 182 0.11 12.44 10.05
CA PHE A 182 -0.10 13.74 10.70
C PHE A 182 -1.15 13.68 11.82
N ASP A 183 -2.28 13.01 11.61
CA ASP A 183 -3.35 12.88 12.61
C ASP A 183 -2.85 12.15 13.86
N PHE A 184 -2.15 11.02 13.71
CA PHE A 184 -1.53 10.33 14.85
C PHE A 184 -0.56 11.23 15.62
N ALA A 185 0.37 11.88 14.90
CA ALA A 185 1.38 12.72 15.53
C ALA A 185 0.76 13.92 16.26
N ALA A 186 -0.21 14.59 15.63
CA ALA A 186 -0.87 15.73 16.21
C ALA A 186 -1.69 15.34 17.46
N ARG A 187 -2.34 14.17 17.47
CA ARG A 187 -3.08 13.67 18.64
C ARG A 187 -2.18 13.31 19.80
N MET A 188 -1.09 12.60 19.55
CA MET A 188 -0.07 12.35 20.57
C MET A 188 0.42 13.66 21.21
N GLN A 189 0.59 14.72 20.42
CA GLN A 189 0.99 16.03 20.92
C GLN A 189 -0.13 16.73 21.71
N ASP A 190 -1.29 16.97 21.09
CA ASP A 190 -2.29 17.89 21.63
C ASP A 190 -3.19 17.22 22.69
N GLU A 191 -3.44 15.91 22.59
CA GLU A 191 -4.36 15.17 23.48
C GLU A 191 -3.62 14.44 24.60
N PHE A 192 -2.36 14.07 24.38
CA PHE A 192 -1.53 13.33 25.35
C PHE A 192 -0.32 14.11 25.86
N GLY A 193 -0.10 15.34 25.37
CA GLY A 193 0.94 16.25 25.87
C GLY A 193 2.37 15.83 25.56
N LEU A 194 2.58 15.04 24.49
CA LEU A 194 3.90 14.54 24.11
C LEU A 194 4.64 15.54 23.21
N ASP A 195 5.97 15.57 23.29
CA ASP A 195 6.82 16.19 22.26
C ASP A 195 6.92 15.21 21.09
N VAL A 196 6.35 15.59 19.93
CA VAL A 196 6.27 14.71 18.76
C VAL A 196 6.96 15.35 17.56
N ALA A 197 7.76 14.57 16.87
CA ALA A 197 8.34 14.93 15.57
C ALA A 197 8.02 13.85 14.53
N ILE A 198 7.56 14.27 13.35
CA ILE A 198 7.49 13.39 12.18
C ILE A 198 8.85 13.43 11.49
N ILE A 199 9.41 12.25 11.26
CA ILE A 199 10.67 12.05 10.52
C ILE A 199 10.31 11.42 9.17
N ASN A 200 10.20 12.26 8.14
CA ASN A 200 9.93 11.80 6.78
C ASN A 200 11.23 11.42 6.08
N VAL A 201 11.49 10.11 5.99
CA VAL A 201 12.71 9.56 5.41
C VAL A 201 12.78 9.80 3.89
N ASN A 202 11.63 9.90 3.21
CA ASN A 202 11.54 9.70 1.75
C ASN A 202 12.38 8.49 1.32
N GLY A 203 12.08 7.35 1.94
CA GLY A 203 12.82 6.10 1.80
C GLY A 203 12.35 5.23 0.63
N LEU A 204 11.37 5.68 -0.16
CA LEU A 204 10.97 5.01 -1.40
C LEU A 204 11.91 5.41 -2.55
N PRO A 205 12.11 4.59 -3.59
CA PRO A 205 12.95 4.96 -4.72
C PRO A 205 12.37 6.17 -5.46
N ASN A 206 13.14 7.23 -5.67
CA ASN A 206 12.73 8.43 -6.41
C ASN A 206 13.36 8.51 -7.82
N ARG A 207 14.16 7.52 -8.19
CA ARG A 207 14.71 7.35 -9.53
C ARG A 207 14.91 5.85 -9.79
N VAL A 208 15.13 5.51 -11.06
CA VAL A 208 15.43 4.13 -11.45
C VAL A 208 16.88 3.81 -11.03
N GLU A 209 17.04 2.79 -10.21
CA GLU A 209 18.35 2.33 -9.69
C GLU A 209 18.60 0.84 -10.02
N SER A 210 17.66 0.18 -10.68
CA SER A 210 17.77 -1.20 -11.09
C SER A 210 17.09 -1.41 -12.45
N VAL A 211 17.43 -2.51 -13.11
CA VAL A 211 16.84 -2.97 -14.38
C VAL A 211 15.51 -3.72 -14.18
N PHE A 212 14.89 -3.57 -13.01
CA PHE A 212 13.63 -4.23 -12.67
C PHE A 212 12.47 -3.65 -13.49
N ILE A 213 11.62 -4.52 -14.03
CA ILE A 213 10.46 -4.16 -14.85
C ILE A 213 9.18 -4.68 -14.19
N PRO A 214 8.19 -3.82 -13.89
CA PRO A 214 8.21 -2.37 -14.06
C PRO A 214 8.98 -1.69 -12.93
N PRO A 215 9.66 -0.55 -13.18
CA PRO A 215 10.33 0.18 -12.11
C PRO A 215 9.29 0.75 -11.13
N MET A 216 9.73 0.98 -9.90
CA MET A 216 9.02 1.84 -8.94
C MET A 216 9.75 3.16 -8.81
N VAL A 217 9.03 4.25 -9.08
CA VAL A 217 9.46 5.62 -8.76
C VAL A 217 8.33 6.28 -7.98
N ALA A 218 8.60 6.63 -6.73
CA ALA A 218 7.67 7.30 -5.86
C ALA A 218 7.77 8.83 -6.02
N ASP A 219 6.62 9.48 -5.92
CA ASP A 219 6.55 10.94 -5.86
C ASP A 219 7.13 11.47 -4.54
N MET A 220 7.76 12.64 -4.60
CA MET A 220 8.40 13.28 -3.46
C MET A 220 8.13 14.78 -3.47
N ALA A 221 7.61 15.27 -2.35
CA ALA A 221 7.37 16.69 -2.16
C ALA A 221 8.68 17.40 -1.80
N THR A 222 9.45 17.79 -2.81
CA THR A 222 10.74 18.51 -2.67
C THR A 222 10.62 19.85 -1.94
N ASN A 223 9.42 20.43 -1.91
CA ASN A 223 9.12 21.65 -1.17
C ASN A 223 9.00 21.45 0.35
N LEU A 224 9.10 20.21 0.83
CA LEU A 224 9.08 19.85 2.25
C LEU A 224 10.50 19.51 2.77
N GLU A 225 11.55 20.13 2.26
CA GLU A 225 12.92 19.88 2.74
C GLU A 225 13.18 20.53 4.12
N GLY A 226 13.93 19.82 4.96
CA GLY A 226 14.47 20.35 6.22
C GLY A 226 13.54 20.20 7.43
N VAL A 227 13.76 21.03 8.45
CA VAL A 227 13.02 21.02 9.71
C VAL A 227 12.07 22.21 9.78
N PHE A 228 10.78 21.95 9.94
CA PHE A 228 9.75 22.98 9.95
C PHE A 228 8.52 22.55 10.76
N ALA A 229 7.63 23.50 11.02
CA ALA A 229 6.34 23.23 11.62
C ALA A 229 5.26 23.12 10.54
N LEU A 230 4.77 21.91 10.30
CA LEU A 230 3.71 21.68 9.32
C LEU A 230 2.35 21.97 9.94
N ARG A 231 1.51 22.73 9.23
CA ARG A 231 0.11 22.99 9.61
C ARG A 231 -0.84 22.24 8.70
N MET A 232 -1.70 21.41 9.27
CA MET A 232 -2.79 20.71 8.56
C MET A 232 -4.00 20.63 9.48
N PHE A 233 -5.21 20.80 8.92
CA PHE A 233 -6.49 20.68 9.64
C PHE A 233 -6.55 21.48 10.97
N GLY A 234 -5.99 22.69 10.99
CA GLY A 234 -5.98 23.56 12.18
C GLY A 234 -4.99 23.16 13.27
N ARG A 235 -4.17 22.12 13.05
CA ARG A 235 -3.16 21.61 14.00
C ARG A 235 -1.77 21.83 13.45
N GLN A 236 -0.76 21.67 14.30
CA GLN A 236 0.64 21.87 13.94
C GLN A 236 1.53 20.80 14.56
N VAL A 237 2.43 20.21 13.75
CA VAL A 237 3.41 19.21 14.19
C VAL A 237 4.78 19.54 13.62
N LYS A 238 5.84 19.27 14.39
CA LYS A 238 7.23 19.39 13.92
C LYS A 238 7.55 18.28 12.92
N VAL A 239 8.12 18.64 11.79
CA VAL A 239 8.52 17.70 10.74
C VAL A 239 10.01 17.91 10.43
N ALA A 240 10.77 16.82 10.33
CA ALA A 240 12.06 16.78 9.67
C ALA A 240 11.92 15.88 8.44
N SER A 241 12.23 16.41 7.25
CA SER A 241 12.01 15.71 5.98
C SER A 241 13.22 15.84 5.08
N PHE A 242 13.61 14.72 4.45
CA PHE A 242 14.89 14.56 3.77
C PHE A 242 14.67 14.20 2.30
N THR A 243 14.78 15.18 1.41
CA THR A 243 14.35 15.10 0.01
C THR A 243 15.50 14.87 -0.97
N GLU A 244 16.69 14.49 -0.50
CA GLU A 244 17.75 13.97 -1.38
C GLU A 244 17.19 12.76 -2.16
N PRO A 245 17.14 12.80 -3.52
CA PRO A 245 16.49 11.75 -4.30
C PRO A 245 17.23 10.40 -4.28
N ALA A 246 18.54 10.42 -4.01
CA ALA A 246 19.35 9.22 -3.97
C ALA A 246 19.11 8.45 -2.66
N PHE A 247 18.97 7.13 -2.75
CA PHE A 247 19.07 6.27 -1.59
C PHE A 247 20.55 6.05 -1.27
N SER A 248 21.09 6.87 -0.36
CA SER A 248 22.52 6.96 -0.12
C SER A 248 22.89 6.75 1.36
N ARG A 249 24.14 6.33 1.59
CA ARG A 249 24.72 6.26 2.93
C ARG A 249 24.62 7.60 3.67
N SER A 250 24.98 8.70 3.00
CA SER A 250 24.97 10.05 3.58
C SER A 250 23.58 10.46 4.02
N LYS A 251 22.56 10.23 3.18
CA LYS A 251 21.17 10.52 3.53
C LYS A 251 20.75 9.77 4.78
N LEU A 252 20.94 8.44 4.81
CA LEU A 252 20.52 7.63 5.96
C LEU A 252 21.29 7.97 7.24
N ALA A 253 22.59 8.27 7.14
CA ALA A 253 23.40 8.69 8.29
C ALA A 253 22.85 9.95 8.94
N VAL A 254 22.55 10.99 8.15
CA VAL A 254 21.96 12.25 8.65
C VAL A 254 20.60 12.01 9.31
N ILE A 255 19.79 11.09 8.78
CA ILE A 255 18.48 10.77 9.38
C ILE A 255 18.66 10.06 10.72
N VAL A 256 19.58 9.09 10.81
CA VAL A 256 19.91 8.40 12.07
C VAL A 256 20.40 9.41 13.10
N GLU A 257 21.35 10.27 12.73
CA GLU A 257 21.85 11.36 13.59
C GLU A 257 20.75 12.32 14.03
N THR A 258 19.78 12.63 13.15
CA THR A 258 18.64 13.48 13.50
C THR A 258 17.73 12.82 14.54
N ILE A 259 17.45 11.52 14.41
CA ILE A 259 16.66 10.77 15.39
C ILE A 259 17.41 10.70 16.72
N ASP A 260 18.71 10.44 16.71
CA ASP A 260 19.51 10.39 17.93
C ASP A 260 19.63 11.76 18.61
N GLY A 261 19.83 12.83 17.85
CA GLY A 261 19.84 14.20 18.35
C GLY A 261 18.48 14.66 18.88
N TYR A 262 17.37 14.17 18.31
CA TYR A 262 16.03 14.38 18.86
C TYR A 262 15.82 13.59 20.16
N ASP A 263 16.53 12.48 20.35
CA ASP A 263 16.53 11.65 21.58
C ASP A 263 15.13 11.23 22.07
N PRO A 264 14.34 10.51 21.23
CA PRO A 264 12.97 10.09 21.57
C PRO A 264 12.96 8.92 22.55
N ASP A 265 11.92 8.86 23.39
CA ASP A 265 11.64 7.71 24.27
C ASP A 265 11.05 6.53 23.49
N LEU A 266 10.35 6.81 22.38
CA LEU A 266 9.71 5.84 21.51
C LEU A 266 9.86 6.24 20.04
N ILE A 267 10.15 5.26 19.19
CA ILE A 267 10.04 5.37 17.74
C ILE A 267 8.75 4.67 17.29
N VAL A 268 7.89 5.39 16.59
CA VAL A 268 6.74 4.83 15.88
C VAL A 268 7.11 4.67 14.42
N SER A 269 7.31 3.44 13.97
CA SER A 269 7.49 3.12 12.55
C SER A 269 6.13 3.16 11.86
N PHE A 270 5.84 4.24 11.16
CA PHE A 270 4.58 4.45 10.45
C PHE A 270 4.65 3.88 9.03
N GLY A 271 3.89 2.81 8.78
CA GLY A 271 3.97 1.99 7.58
C GLY A 271 4.96 0.84 7.71
N GLY A 272 5.04 0.03 6.65
CA GLY A 272 5.97 -1.10 6.55
C GLY A 272 7.28 -0.74 5.83
N SER A 273 8.28 -1.63 5.98
CA SER A 273 9.61 -1.54 5.37
C SER A 273 10.33 -0.21 5.67
N ASN A 274 10.21 0.29 6.90
CA ASN A 274 10.87 1.52 7.30
C ASN A 274 12.31 1.23 7.74
N ILE A 275 13.22 1.24 6.76
CA ILE A 275 14.63 0.85 6.98
C ILE A 275 15.25 1.62 8.13
N VAL A 276 15.01 2.92 8.24
CA VAL A 276 15.59 3.73 9.32
C VAL A 276 15.07 3.29 10.68
N ALA A 277 13.75 3.15 10.86
CA ALA A 277 13.19 2.67 12.13
C ALA A 277 13.65 1.25 12.46
N ASP A 278 13.79 0.40 11.45
CA ASP A 278 14.24 -0.99 11.60
C ASP A 278 15.75 -1.11 11.89
N LEU A 279 16.58 -0.11 11.54
CA LEU A 279 17.97 -0.01 12.02
C LEU A 279 18.02 0.21 13.54
N PHE A 280 17.13 1.06 14.08
CA PHE A 280 17.03 1.26 15.53
C PHE A 280 16.50 0.02 16.25
N ALA A 281 15.53 -0.68 15.65
CA ALA A 281 14.98 -1.91 16.20
C ALA A 281 16.02 -3.05 16.22
N ASP A 282 16.68 -3.33 15.08
CA ASP A 282 17.67 -4.41 14.98
C ASP A 282 18.91 -4.18 15.85
N ALA A 283 19.33 -2.92 16.03
CA ALA A 283 20.41 -2.55 16.94
C ALA A 283 20.01 -2.58 18.43
N GLY A 284 18.73 -2.75 18.76
CA GLY A 284 18.22 -2.60 20.12
C GLY A 284 18.52 -1.20 20.70
N ALA A 285 18.52 -0.18 19.84
CA ALA A 285 19.00 1.15 20.20
C ALA A 285 17.95 1.94 20.99
N ARG A 286 16.67 1.80 20.61
CA ARG A 286 15.50 2.47 21.21
C ARG A 286 14.25 1.59 21.10
N PRO A 287 13.22 1.80 21.94
CA PRO A 287 11.93 1.12 21.78
C PRO A 287 11.29 1.48 20.44
N VAL A 288 10.79 0.49 19.70
CA VAL A 288 10.14 0.68 18.40
C VAL A 288 8.80 -0.06 18.36
N VAL A 289 7.75 0.64 17.93
CA VAL A 289 6.45 0.03 17.60
C VAL A 289 6.14 0.32 16.13
N SER A 290 5.76 -0.71 15.37
CA SER A 290 5.32 -0.55 13.98
C SER A 290 3.80 -0.47 13.89
N ILE A 291 3.30 0.58 13.25
CA ILE A 291 1.89 0.74 12.89
C ILE A 291 1.73 0.58 11.36
N PRO A 292 0.94 -0.39 10.89
CA PRO A 292 0.77 -0.62 9.47
C PRO A 292 -0.20 0.38 8.83
N THR A 293 0.01 0.70 7.55
CA THR A 293 -0.91 1.56 6.77
C THR A 293 -1.81 0.77 5.81
N SER A 294 -1.66 -0.56 5.80
CA SER A 294 -2.40 -1.51 4.98
C SER A 294 -2.65 -2.79 5.78
N SER A 295 -3.69 -3.52 5.41
CA SER A 295 -4.00 -4.87 5.91
C SER A 295 -2.96 -5.91 5.48
N GLY A 296 -2.95 -7.07 6.16
CA GLY A 296 -2.03 -8.17 5.87
C GLY A 296 -0.68 -8.05 6.60
N ILE A 297 0.29 -8.89 6.19
CA ILE A 297 1.60 -8.96 6.86
C ILE A 297 2.39 -7.68 6.63
N THR A 298 2.79 -7.03 7.72
CA THR A 298 3.68 -5.87 7.66
C THR A 298 5.13 -6.28 7.85
N LEU A 299 5.98 -5.91 6.89
CA LEU A 299 7.43 -6.07 7.01
C LEU A 299 7.99 -5.00 7.95
N SER A 300 8.45 -5.41 9.12
CA SER A 300 9.21 -4.58 10.05
C SER A 300 10.06 -5.47 10.96
N LEU A 301 11.15 -4.93 11.49
CA LEU A 301 11.99 -5.54 12.52
C LEU A 301 11.62 -5.08 13.94
N ALA A 302 10.63 -4.19 14.09
CA ALA A 302 10.14 -3.75 15.38
C ALA A 302 9.73 -4.94 16.28
N PRO A 303 10.02 -4.88 17.59
CA PRO A 303 9.61 -5.92 18.55
C PRO A 303 8.10 -6.02 18.71
N ILE A 304 7.36 -4.94 18.44
CA ILE A 304 5.90 -4.93 18.39
C ILE A 304 5.43 -4.41 17.02
N VAL A 305 4.56 -5.18 16.38
CA VAL A 305 3.90 -4.84 15.12
C VAL A 305 2.39 -4.89 15.34
N LEU A 306 1.73 -3.76 15.15
CA LEU A 306 0.30 -3.62 15.38
C LEU A 306 -0.51 -4.21 14.21
N GLY A 307 -1.73 -4.66 14.50
CA GLY A 307 -2.71 -4.96 13.47
C GLY A 307 -3.23 -3.71 12.74
N TYR A 308 -3.60 -3.87 11.48
CA TYR A 308 -4.45 -2.87 10.80
C TYR A 308 -5.90 -2.95 11.31
N GLU A 309 -6.30 -4.15 11.72
CA GLU A 309 -7.56 -4.51 12.37
C GLU A 309 -7.31 -5.47 13.54
N GLU A 310 -8.31 -5.67 14.40
CA GLU A 310 -8.16 -6.47 15.62
C GLU A 310 -7.80 -7.94 15.37
N GLU A 311 -8.18 -8.48 14.21
CA GLU A 311 -7.93 -9.88 13.88
C GLU A 311 -6.43 -10.17 13.70
N ASP A 312 -5.99 -11.29 14.25
CA ASP A 312 -4.61 -11.76 14.12
C ASP A 312 -4.36 -12.31 12.72
N HIS A 313 -3.97 -11.40 11.82
CA HIS A 313 -3.58 -11.71 10.45
C HIS A 313 -2.37 -12.66 10.34
N THR A 314 -1.62 -12.92 11.43
CA THR A 314 -0.54 -13.93 11.40
C THR A 314 -1.09 -15.35 11.34
N ARG A 315 -2.39 -15.55 11.62
CA ARG A 315 -3.06 -16.86 11.52
C ARG A 315 -3.06 -17.46 10.13
N SER A 316 -2.98 -16.63 9.10
CA SER A 316 -2.87 -17.09 7.71
C SER A 316 -1.44 -17.53 7.33
N ILE A 317 -0.43 -17.23 8.16
CA ILE A 317 0.95 -17.63 7.91
C ILE A 317 1.10 -19.13 8.19
N PRO A 318 1.75 -19.91 7.30
CA PRO A 318 2.08 -21.30 7.57
C PRO A 318 2.82 -21.47 8.91
N ALA A 319 2.48 -22.52 9.66
CA ALA A 319 2.99 -22.74 11.02
C ALA A 319 4.53 -22.66 11.13
N LEU A 320 5.25 -23.12 10.10
CA LEU A 320 6.71 -23.07 10.02
C LEU A 320 7.30 -21.65 10.11
N TYR A 321 6.57 -20.65 9.62
CA TYR A 321 7.05 -19.26 9.53
C TYR A 321 6.34 -18.32 10.49
N ARG A 322 5.30 -18.77 11.19
CA ARG A 322 4.42 -17.90 11.96
C ARG A 322 5.04 -17.37 13.24
N ALA A 323 5.81 -18.18 13.96
CA ALA A 323 6.26 -17.85 15.33
C ALA A 323 6.92 -16.47 15.47
N PRO A 324 7.81 -16.03 14.55
CA PRO A 324 8.37 -14.68 14.59
C PRO A 324 7.33 -13.57 14.47
N PHE A 325 6.27 -13.75 13.69
CA PHE A 325 5.23 -12.72 13.53
C PHE A 325 4.26 -12.74 14.71
N ALA A 326 3.80 -13.92 15.12
CA ALA A 326 2.85 -14.08 16.21
C ALA A 326 3.36 -13.48 17.53
N ARG A 327 4.65 -13.65 17.87
CA ARG A 327 5.22 -13.08 19.11
C ARG A 327 5.23 -11.54 19.13
N ARG A 328 5.36 -10.91 17.95
CA ARG A 328 5.44 -9.45 17.79
C ARG A 328 4.07 -8.81 17.55
N PHE A 329 3.09 -9.59 17.09
CA PHE A 329 1.77 -9.08 16.77
C PHE A 329 1.04 -8.59 18.03
N ARG A 330 0.39 -7.43 17.92
CA ARG A 330 -0.58 -6.96 18.90
C ARG A 330 -1.88 -6.55 18.19
N PRO A 331 -3.05 -7.01 18.66
CA PRO A 331 -4.34 -6.54 18.14
C PRO A 331 -4.43 -5.02 18.19
N PHE A 332 -4.93 -4.42 17.12
CA PHE A 332 -5.05 -2.97 17.00
C PHE A 332 -6.05 -2.63 15.89
N THR A 333 -6.68 -1.46 15.98
CA THR A 333 -7.47 -0.92 14.86
C THR A 333 -6.77 0.35 14.41
N PHE A 334 -6.47 0.48 13.11
CA PHE A 334 -5.73 1.64 12.59
C PHE A 334 -6.38 2.97 12.97
N GLY A 335 -7.71 3.02 13.05
CA GLY A 335 -8.47 4.24 13.35
C GLY A 335 -8.65 5.09 12.10
N PHE A 336 -9.78 5.75 11.92
CA PHE A 336 -9.99 6.68 10.81
C PHE A 336 -10.69 7.96 11.27
N THR A 337 -10.11 9.10 10.89
CA THR A 337 -10.72 10.42 11.09
C THR A 337 -11.21 10.92 9.72
N PRO A 338 -12.53 11.09 9.50
CA PRO A 338 -13.05 11.65 8.26
C PRO A 338 -12.50 13.06 8.05
N PRO A 339 -12.20 13.47 6.80
CA PRO A 339 -11.80 14.85 6.55
C PRO A 339 -12.89 15.83 7.00
N PRO A 340 -12.56 17.11 7.21
CA PRO A 340 -13.55 18.18 7.21
C PRO A 340 -14.39 18.14 5.92
N SER A 341 -15.63 18.61 6.02
CA SER A 341 -16.51 18.81 4.88
C SER A 341 -17.04 20.23 4.96
N ASP A 342 -16.96 20.94 3.85
CA ASP A 342 -17.54 22.28 3.72
C ASP A 342 -19.01 22.19 3.26
N GLY A 343 -19.50 20.97 3.00
CA GLY A 343 -20.85 20.71 2.50
C GLY A 343 -21.06 21.25 1.08
N VAL A 344 -19.98 21.61 0.39
CA VAL A 344 -20.05 22.14 -0.97
C VAL A 344 -20.51 21.01 -1.89
N ARG A 345 -21.61 21.26 -2.58
CA ARG A 345 -22.21 20.30 -3.50
C ARG A 345 -21.20 19.88 -4.57
N VAL A 346 -20.98 18.58 -4.69
CA VAL A 346 -20.17 17.99 -5.75
C VAL A 346 -21.03 17.79 -6.99
N GLU A 347 -20.59 18.34 -8.12
CA GLU A 347 -21.27 18.15 -9.41
C GLU A 347 -20.94 16.77 -10.00
N THR A 348 -21.96 15.93 -10.10
CA THR A 348 -21.83 14.52 -10.55
C THR A 348 -22.16 14.34 -12.02
N GLY A 349 -22.73 15.37 -12.67
CA GLY A 349 -23.28 15.28 -14.02
C GLY A 349 -24.63 14.55 -14.12
N PHE A 350 -25.25 14.19 -12.99
CA PHE A 350 -26.56 13.52 -12.94
C PHE A 350 -27.61 14.33 -12.16
N PRO A 351 -28.91 14.18 -12.51
CA PRO A 351 -30.00 14.83 -11.80
C PRO A 351 -30.01 14.56 -10.29
N HIS A 352 -30.66 15.45 -9.55
CA HIS A 352 -30.87 15.23 -8.11
C HIS A 352 -31.81 14.03 -7.89
N GLY A 353 -31.51 13.20 -6.90
CA GLY A 353 -32.30 12.00 -6.58
C GLY A 353 -31.95 10.75 -7.40
N THR A 354 -31.06 10.85 -8.40
CA THR A 354 -30.49 9.65 -9.05
C THR A 354 -29.79 8.77 -8.01
N ALA A 355 -30.06 7.47 -8.02
CA ALA A 355 -29.35 6.52 -7.18
C ALA A 355 -27.90 6.39 -7.70
N LEU A 356 -26.94 6.94 -6.97
CA LEU A 356 -25.53 6.95 -7.38
C LEU A 356 -24.73 5.85 -6.69
N PHE A 357 -24.15 4.95 -7.48
CA PHE A 357 -23.02 4.14 -7.07
C PHE A 357 -21.74 4.97 -7.15
N VAL A 358 -20.79 4.74 -6.25
CA VAL A 358 -19.49 5.42 -6.26
C VAL A 358 -18.33 4.47 -6.08
N VAL A 359 -17.29 4.66 -6.88
CA VAL A 359 -16.00 3.99 -6.78
C VAL A 359 -14.95 5.06 -6.53
N VAL A 360 -14.17 4.93 -5.45
CA VAL A 360 -13.18 5.96 -5.04
C VAL A 360 -11.77 5.37 -4.98
N GLY A 361 -10.78 6.09 -5.52
CA GLY A 361 -9.37 5.75 -5.34
C GLY A 361 -8.41 6.50 -6.24
N ASN A 362 -7.13 6.53 -5.86
CA ASN A 362 -6.08 7.20 -6.63
C ASN A 362 -5.42 6.28 -7.68
N ARG A 363 -5.80 5.00 -7.73
CA ARG A 363 -5.21 3.97 -8.61
C ARG A 363 -6.27 3.23 -9.42
N LEU A 364 -7.44 3.83 -9.63
CA LEU A 364 -8.58 3.18 -10.29
C LEU A 364 -8.25 2.73 -11.72
N ALA A 365 -7.31 3.37 -12.41
CA ALA A 365 -6.83 2.91 -13.72
C ALA A 365 -6.23 1.49 -13.68
N ASN A 366 -5.61 1.11 -12.55
CA ASN A 366 -5.01 -0.21 -12.34
C ASN A 366 -5.97 -1.18 -11.61
N GLU A 367 -6.73 -0.66 -10.65
CA GLU A 367 -7.55 -1.47 -9.73
C GLU A 367 -8.94 -1.83 -10.28
N VAL A 368 -9.46 -1.03 -11.21
CA VAL A 368 -10.69 -1.37 -11.93
C VAL A 368 -10.26 -2.05 -13.21
N ASN A 369 -10.33 -3.38 -13.29
CA ASN A 369 -9.97 -4.17 -14.48
C ASN A 369 -11.19 -4.35 -15.44
N ALA A 370 -11.04 -5.15 -16.51
CA ALA A 370 -12.14 -5.38 -17.47
C ALA A 370 -13.32 -6.14 -16.86
N GLU A 371 -13.05 -7.13 -16.01
CA GLU A 371 -14.07 -7.92 -15.30
C GLU A 371 -14.92 -7.05 -14.38
N MET A 372 -14.28 -6.16 -13.61
CA MET A 372 -14.99 -5.20 -12.75
C MET A 372 -15.81 -4.20 -13.55
N LEU A 373 -15.33 -3.75 -14.71
CA LEU A 373 -16.12 -2.89 -15.61
C LEU A 373 -17.36 -3.61 -16.14
N ALA A 374 -17.23 -4.88 -16.55
CA ALA A 374 -18.35 -5.70 -16.98
C ALA A 374 -19.37 -5.89 -15.86
N LEU A 375 -18.91 -6.14 -14.63
CA LEU A 375 -19.77 -6.24 -13.45
C LEU A 375 -20.51 -4.93 -13.15
N PHE A 376 -19.84 -3.78 -13.23
CA PHE A 376 -20.49 -2.47 -13.08
C PHE A 376 -21.52 -2.20 -14.17
N ASP A 377 -21.24 -2.60 -15.41
CA ASP A 377 -22.19 -2.49 -16.52
C ASP A 377 -23.43 -3.36 -16.28
N GLU A 378 -23.26 -4.59 -15.76
CA GLU A 378 -24.38 -5.47 -15.41
C GLU A 378 -25.21 -4.94 -14.22
N ILE A 379 -24.58 -4.35 -13.20
CA ILE A 379 -25.29 -3.69 -12.10
C ILE A 379 -26.22 -2.61 -12.65
N LEU A 380 -25.75 -1.81 -13.60
CA LEU A 380 -26.54 -0.74 -14.21
C LEU A 380 -27.67 -1.28 -15.10
N ASP A 381 -27.51 -2.42 -15.78
CA ASP A 381 -28.61 -3.08 -16.50
C ASP A 381 -29.78 -3.42 -15.57
N ARG A 382 -29.47 -3.94 -14.37
CA ARG A 382 -30.46 -4.31 -13.36
C ARG A 382 -31.04 -3.10 -12.60
N CYS A 383 -30.42 -1.92 -12.74
CA CYS A 383 -30.82 -0.68 -12.07
C CYS A 383 -31.03 0.46 -13.08
N PRO A 384 -32.13 0.47 -13.87
CA PRO A 384 -32.31 1.40 -15.01
C PRO A 384 -32.36 2.89 -14.64
N GLY A 385 -32.63 3.24 -13.37
CA GLY A 385 -32.61 4.62 -12.86
C GLY A 385 -31.35 5.02 -12.08
N ALA A 386 -30.36 4.11 -11.97
CA ALA A 386 -29.12 4.36 -11.27
C ALA A 386 -28.01 4.81 -12.23
N ALA A 387 -27.00 5.46 -11.65
CA ALA A 387 -25.76 5.84 -12.34
C ALA A 387 -24.55 5.57 -11.45
N LEU A 388 -23.36 5.55 -12.04
CA LEU A 388 -22.11 5.26 -11.37
C LEU A 388 -21.11 6.39 -11.59
N VAL A 389 -20.43 6.79 -10.52
CA VAL A 389 -19.36 7.79 -10.57
C VAL A 389 -18.04 7.23 -10.07
N PHE A 390 -16.95 7.60 -10.74
CA PHE A 390 -15.58 7.32 -10.31
C PHE A 390 -14.95 8.60 -9.75
N ALA A 391 -14.56 8.59 -8.47
CA ALA A 391 -13.87 9.71 -7.83
C ALA A 391 -12.40 9.37 -7.61
N GLY A 392 -11.52 10.16 -8.24
CA GLY A 392 -10.09 9.93 -8.33
C GLY A 392 -9.57 10.20 -9.73
N GLU A 393 -8.29 10.56 -9.84
CA GLU A 393 -7.67 10.82 -11.13
C GLU A 393 -7.53 9.53 -11.95
N VAL A 394 -8.07 9.54 -13.18
CA VAL A 394 -8.07 8.40 -14.08
C VAL A 394 -7.79 8.84 -15.51
N ARG A 395 -6.61 8.51 -16.04
CA ARG A 395 -6.23 8.90 -17.41
C ARG A 395 -6.89 8.02 -18.47
N ASP A 396 -6.78 6.70 -18.32
CA ASP A 396 -7.22 5.76 -19.36
C ASP A 396 -8.58 5.12 -19.09
N LEU A 397 -9.14 5.27 -17.89
CA LEU A 397 -10.46 4.72 -17.57
C LEU A 397 -11.55 5.22 -18.51
N PRO A 398 -11.66 6.52 -18.87
CA PRO A 398 -12.70 6.99 -19.80
C PRO A 398 -12.71 6.26 -21.15
N LYS A 399 -11.54 5.95 -21.72
CA LYS A 399 -11.42 5.18 -22.97
C LYS A 399 -11.96 3.76 -22.80
N ARG A 400 -11.74 3.16 -21.63
CA ARG A 400 -12.19 1.81 -21.29
C ARG A 400 -13.69 1.73 -20.98
N LEU A 401 -14.31 2.85 -20.61
CA LEU A 401 -15.76 2.96 -20.43
C LEU A 401 -16.51 3.11 -21.76
N ALA A 402 -15.89 3.71 -22.78
CA ALA A 402 -16.51 3.99 -24.07
C ALA A 402 -17.24 2.80 -24.75
N PRO A 403 -16.73 1.55 -24.72
CA PRO A 403 -17.42 0.42 -25.33
C PRO A 403 -18.53 -0.20 -24.46
N LEU A 404 -18.73 0.25 -23.21
CA LEU A 404 -19.72 -0.32 -22.30
C LEU A 404 -21.14 0.13 -22.67
N ARG A 405 -22.12 -0.76 -22.45
CA ARG A 405 -23.52 -0.52 -22.83
C ARG A 405 -24.13 0.66 -22.08
N ASN A 406 -23.73 0.87 -20.83
CA ASN A 406 -24.26 1.91 -19.95
C ASN A 406 -23.32 3.11 -19.76
N VAL A 407 -22.43 3.39 -20.71
CA VAL A 407 -21.44 4.48 -20.61
C VAL A 407 -22.05 5.85 -20.29
N GLU A 408 -23.25 6.15 -20.79
CA GLU A 408 -23.94 7.43 -20.49
C GLU A 408 -24.35 7.58 -19.03
N ARG A 409 -24.40 6.48 -18.29
CA ARG A 409 -24.69 6.42 -16.86
C ARG A 409 -23.42 6.20 -16.03
N MET A 410 -22.25 6.39 -16.63
CA MET A 410 -20.95 6.34 -15.96
C MET A 410 -20.20 7.67 -16.15
N ARG A 411 -19.65 8.23 -15.05
CA ARG A 411 -18.87 9.50 -15.11
C ARG A 411 -17.61 9.42 -14.26
N CYS A 412 -16.48 9.83 -14.84
CA CYS A 412 -15.23 10.05 -14.11
C CYS A 412 -15.18 11.50 -13.63
N LEU A 413 -15.20 11.72 -12.31
CA LEU A 413 -15.22 13.06 -11.71
C LEU A 413 -13.84 13.67 -11.54
N GLY A 414 -12.78 12.86 -11.63
CA GLY A 414 -11.42 13.28 -11.26
C GLY A 414 -11.28 13.44 -9.74
N HIS A 415 -10.34 14.26 -9.30
CA HIS A 415 -10.14 14.54 -7.88
C HIS A 415 -11.37 15.27 -7.28
N VAL A 416 -11.86 14.78 -6.14
CA VAL A 416 -12.98 15.36 -5.40
C VAL A 416 -12.48 15.88 -4.05
N PRO A 417 -12.34 17.21 -3.86
CA PRO A 417 -11.81 17.78 -2.63
C PRO A 417 -12.67 17.47 -1.40
N ASP A 418 -14.00 17.62 -1.52
CA ASP A 418 -14.96 17.29 -0.47
C ASP A 418 -15.60 15.93 -0.72
N ILE A 419 -14.84 14.87 -0.43
CA ILE A 419 -15.29 13.49 -0.64
C ILE A 419 -16.53 13.14 0.21
N ARG A 420 -16.71 13.79 1.36
CA ARG A 420 -17.84 13.55 2.26
C ARG A 420 -19.12 14.14 1.68
N ALA A 421 -19.05 15.34 1.11
CA ALA A 421 -20.18 15.92 0.38
C ALA A 421 -20.59 15.06 -0.84
N LEU A 422 -19.63 14.40 -1.52
CA LEU A 422 -19.97 13.41 -2.55
C LEU A 422 -20.72 12.22 -1.95
N TYR A 423 -20.23 11.63 -0.86
CA TYR A 423 -20.89 10.48 -0.22
C TYR A 423 -22.31 10.79 0.24
N GLY A 424 -22.59 12.02 0.70
CA GLY A 424 -23.96 12.45 1.00
C GLY A 424 -24.94 12.37 -0.19
N ARG A 425 -24.44 12.25 -1.43
CA ARG A 425 -25.24 12.05 -2.65
C ARG A 425 -25.25 10.60 -3.14
N CYS A 426 -24.45 9.73 -2.55
CA CYS A 426 -24.25 8.37 -3.00
C CYS A 426 -25.10 7.38 -2.23
N ARG A 427 -25.57 6.35 -2.93
CA ARG A 427 -26.36 5.28 -2.34
C ARG A 427 -25.49 4.13 -1.86
N VAL A 428 -24.48 3.74 -2.64
CA VAL A 428 -23.61 2.59 -2.34
C VAL A 428 -22.18 2.88 -2.79
N PHE A 429 -21.21 2.54 -1.95
CA PHE A 429 -19.80 2.53 -2.31
C PHE A 429 -19.39 1.14 -2.80
N LEU A 430 -18.96 1.07 -4.06
CA LEU A 430 -18.51 -0.16 -4.70
C LEU A 430 -16.98 -0.22 -4.63
N ASN A 431 -16.44 -1.07 -3.75
CA ASN A 431 -15.01 -1.29 -3.66
C ASN A 431 -14.58 -2.40 -4.63
N PRO A 432 -13.66 -2.17 -5.58
CA PRO A 432 -13.08 -3.24 -6.38
C PRO A 432 -12.14 -4.12 -5.54
N PRO A 433 -11.79 -5.34 -5.99
CA PRO A 433 -10.80 -6.19 -5.33
C PRO A 433 -9.41 -5.54 -5.42
N ARG A 434 -8.83 -5.14 -4.29
CA ARG A 434 -7.53 -4.46 -4.24
C ARG A 434 -6.92 -4.45 -2.84
N GLN A 435 -5.59 -4.35 -2.78
CA GLN A 435 -4.89 -3.88 -1.59
C GLN A 435 -4.95 -2.35 -1.57
N GLY A 436 -5.99 -1.80 -0.93
CA GLY A 436 -6.24 -0.37 -0.87
C GLY A 436 -7.70 -0.04 -0.58
N GLY A 437 -8.03 1.24 -0.57
CA GLY A 437 -9.42 1.70 -0.42
C GLY A 437 -9.94 1.74 1.03
N GLY A 438 -9.12 1.42 2.03
CA GLY A 438 -9.51 1.46 3.45
C GLY A 438 -10.01 2.83 3.89
N GLY A 439 -9.25 3.91 3.61
CA GLY A 439 -9.69 5.28 3.92
C GLY A 439 -11.00 5.68 3.23
N SER A 440 -11.15 5.38 1.93
CA SER A 440 -12.39 5.66 1.21
C SER A 440 -13.59 4.88 1.77
N ALA A 441 -13.40 3.61 2.13
CA ALA A 441 -14.44 2.79 2.76
C ALA A 441 -14.80 3.35 4.14
N ALA A 442 -13.82 3.69 4.97
CA ALA A 442 -14.04 4.28 6.29
C ALA A 442 -14.88 5.56 6.20
N TYR A 443 -14.58 6.44 5.24
CA TYR A 443 -15.33 7.68 5.04
C TYR A 443 -16.74 7.43 4.50
N ALA A 444 -16.94 6.43 3.63
CA ALA A 444 -18.28 6.02 3.20
C ALA A 444 -19.11 5.52 4.39
N LEU A 445 -18.53 4.66 5.22
CA LEU A 445 -19.16 4.16 6.44
C LEU A 445 -19.49 5.28 7.42
N ALA A 446 -18.57 6.24 7.59
CA ALA A 446 -18.77 7.43 8.41
C ALA A 446 -19.97 8.27 7.94
N GLU A 447 -20.26 8.30 6.64
CA GLU A 447 -21.43 8.98 6.05
C GLU A 447 -22.68 8.10 5.99
N GLY A 448 -22.60 6.82 6.40
CA GLY A 448 -23.71 5.88 6.34
C GLY A 448 -23.98 5.36 4.92
N VAL A 449 -23.00 5.46 4.03
CA VAL A 449 -23.04 4.85 2.69
C VAL A 449 -22.58 3.40 2.82
N PRO A 450 -23.44 2.40 2.56
CA PRO A 450 -23.06 1.00 2.60
C PRO A 450 -21.93 0.68 1.62
N VAL A 451 -21.02 -0.18 2.04
CA VAL A 451 -19.90 -0.67 1.23
C VAL A 451 -20.25 -2.06 0.66
N VAL A 452 -19.87 -2.31 -0.60
CA VAL A 452 -19.82 -3.67 -1.17
C VAL A 452 -18.38 -3.95 -1.54
N THR A 453 -17.79 -4.99 -0.95
CA THR A 453 -16.38 -5.35 -1.14
C THR A 453 -16.20 -6.86 -1.11
N TYR A 454 -15.15 -7.39 -1.75
CA TYR A 454 -14.71 -8.76 -1.50
C TYR A 454 -14.08 -8.89 -0.10
N GLY A 455 -13.95 -10.12 0.39
CA GLY A 455 -13.43 -10.44 1.73
C GLY A 455 -11.92 -10.29 1.94
N TRP A 456 -11.22 -9.45 1.17
CA TRP A 456 -9.78 -9.22 1.30
C TRP A 456 -9.36 -7.78 1.01
N GLY A 457 -8.20 -7.37 1.54
CA GLY A 457 -7.62 -6.05 1.35
C GLY A 457 -8.18 -4.98 2.30
N ASP A 458 -7.63 -3.76 2.21
CA ASP A 458 -7.88 -2.70 3.21
C ASP A 458 -9.36 -2.33 3.32
N GLY A 459 -10.07 -2.25 2.19
CA GLY A 459 -11.51 -1.98 2.19
C GLY A 459 -12.33 -3.04 2.94
N ALA A 460 -11.94 -4.32 2.85
CA ALA A 460 -12.59 -5.41 3.56
C ALA A 460 -12.31 -5.36 5.06
N SER A 461 -11.04 -5.21 5.45
CA SER A 461 -10.64 -5.08 6.87
C SER A 461 -11.36 -3.91 7.56
N VAL A 462 -11.43 -2.77 6.87
CA VAL A 462 -12.13 -1.58 7.38
C VAL A 462 -13.64 -1.83 7.49
N SER A 463 -14.26 -2.37 6.44
CA SER A 463 -15.72 -2.55 6.41
C SER A 463 -16.21 -3.65 7.34
N GLY A 464 -15.42 -4.70 7.53
CA GLY A 464 -15.81 -5.89 8.29
C GLY A 464 -16.67 -6.86 7.50
N PRO A 465 -16.86 -8.08 8.04
CA PRO A 465 -17.44 -9.21 7.30
C PRO A 465 -18.87 -8.97 6.80
N ASP A 466 -19.68 -8.15 7.49
CA ASP A 466 -21.07 -7.86 7.11
C ASP A 466 -21.21 -7.10 5.78
N PHE A 467 -20.12 -6.52 5.27
CA PHE A 467 -20.06 -5.81 3.99
C PHE A 467 -19.29 -6.59 2.91
N CYS A 468 -18.77 -7.77 3.27
CA CYS A 468 -17.99 -8.62 2.39
C CYS A 468 -18.88 -9.57 1.59
N VAL A 469 -18.55 -9.78 0.32
CA VAL A 469 -19.17 -10.77 -0.56
C VAL A 469 -18.15 -11.81 -1.02
N ALA A 470 -18.62 -13.02 -1.31
CA ALA A 470 -17.75 -14.14 -1.65
C ALA A 470 -17.30 -14.14 -3.11
N ASP A 471 -18.18 -13.72 -4.02
CA ASP A 471 -17.98 -13.82 -5.47
C ASP A 471 -18.70 -12.70 -6.23
N ALA A 472 -18.52 -12.66 -7.56
CA ALA A 472 -19.08 -11.63 -8.43
C ALA A 472 -20.61 -11.63 -8.47
N GLY A 473 -21.25 -12.81 -8.33
CA GLY A 473 -22.71 -12.93 -8.30
C GLY A 473 -23.29 -12.31 -7.04
N ALA A 474 -22.70 -12.63 -5.88
CA ALA A 474 -23.06 -12.01 -4.60
C ALA A 474 -22.79 -10.49 -4.59
N TYR A 475 -21.71 -10.04 -5.26
CA TYR A 475 -21.42 -8.62 -5.44
C TYR A 475 -22.54 -7.90 -6.21
N LEU A 476 -22.93 -8.47 -7.35
CA LEU A 476 -24.02 -7.96 -8.20
C LEU A 476 -25.33 -7.89 -7.41
N GLU A 477 -25.73 -9.01 -6.79
CA GLU A 477 -26.98 -9.11 -6.03
C GLU A 477 -27.04 -8.09 -4.89
N ARG A 478 -25.95 -7.95 -4.13
CA ARG A 478 -25.87 -7.00 -3.02
C ARG A 478 -25.96 -5.56 -3.51
N ALA A 479 -25.25 -5.20 -4.58
CA ALA A 479 -25.29 -3.86 -5.15
C ALA A 479 -26.70 -3.50 -5.67
N VAL A 480 -27.36 -4.43 -6.38
CA VAL A 480 -28.72 -4.24 -6.91
C VAL A 480 -29.74 -4.13 -5.78
N THR A 481 -29.65 -4.98 -4.76
CA THR A 481 -30.54 -4.94 -3.59
C THR A 481 -30.43 -3.60 -2.88
N LEU A 482 -29.20 -3.15 -2.59
CA LEU A 482 -28.97 -1.87 -1.92
C LEU A 482 -29.43 -0.67 -2.76
N ALA A 483 -29.47 -0.80 -4.09
CA ALA A 483 -29.95 0.26 -4.98
C ALA A 483 -31.47 0.30 -5.15
N THR A 484 -32.14 -0.84 -5.08
CA THR A 484 -33.57 -0.97 -5.43
C THR A 484 -34.48 -1.16 -4.22
N ASP A 485 -33.99 -1.73 -3.12
CA ASP A 485 -34.72 -1.91 -1.86
C ASP A 485 -34.34 -0.81 -0.86
N ALA A 486 -35.32 0.04 -0.51
CA ALA A 486 -35.15 1.13 0.44
C ALA A 486 -34.98 0.65 1.88
N ALA A 487 -35.63 -0.44 2.29
CA ALA A 487 -35.53 -0.98 3.63
C ALA A 487 -34.17 -1.65 3.83
N ALA A 488 -33.71 -2.44 2.85
CA ALA A 488 -32.38 -3.06 2.88
C ALA A 488 -31.28 -1.99 2.88
N HIS A 489 -31.43 -0.92 2.09
CA HIS A 489 -30.49 0.20 2.09
C HIS A 489 -30.45 0.91 3.45
N ALA A 490 -31.61 1.25 4.02
CA ALA A 490 -31.69 1.92 5.32
C ALA A 490 -31.05 1.08 6.44
N ALA A 491 -31.30 -0.23 6.46
CA ALA A 491 -30.67 -1.14 7.42
C ALA A 491 -29.14 -1.16 7.25
N ALA A 492 -28.65 -1.25 6.01
CA ALA A 492 -27.22 -1.25 5.72
C ALA A 492 -26.55 0.10 6.04
N ALA A 493 -27.26 1.22 5.88
CA ALA A 493 -26.77 2.55 6.23
C ALA A 493 -26.59 2.72 7.75
N VAL A 494 -27.52 2.17 8.54
CA VAL A 494 -27.37 2.10 10.01
C VAL A 494 -26.18 1.21 10.39
N ALA A 495 -26.06 0.04 9.77
CA ALA A 495 -24.91 -0.85 10.00
C ALA A 495 -23.58 -0.16 9.65
N ALA A 496 -23.55 0.65 8.59
CA ALA A 496 -22.37 1.40 8.16
C ALA A 496 -21.92 2.41 9.22
N LYS A 497 -22.85 3.20 9.78
CA LYS A 497 -22.56 4.13 10.89
C LYS A 497 -22.09 3.38 12.14
N ASN A 498 -22.74 2.27 12.49
CA ASN A 498 -22.36 1.46 13.65
C ASN A 498 -20.94 0.88 13.50
N ARG A 499 -20.60 0.38 12.31
CA ARG A 499 -19.24 -0.07 12.01
C ARG A 499 -18.24 1.07 12.18
N PHE A 500 -18.55 2.26 11.66
CA PHE A 500 -17.66 3.40 11.78
C PHE A 500 -17.37 3.80 13.23
N THR A 501 -18.34 3.69 14.15
CA THR A 501 -18.10 3.90 15.59
C THR A 501 -17.00 3.00 16.16
N VAL A 502 -16.85 1.78 15.64
CA VAL A 502 -15.81 0.83 16.07
C VAL A 502 -14.43 1.20 15.51
N ILE A 503 -14.37 1.65 14.26
CA ILE A 503 -13.10 1.90 13.54
C ILE A 503 -12.67 3.36 13.50
N GLY A 504 -13.49 4.29 13.99
CA GLY A 504 -13.30 5.73 13.89
C GLY A 504 -12.66 6.39 15.12
N ASP A 505 -12.50 5.67 16.23
CA ASP A 505 -11.99 6.24 17.49
C ASP A 505 -10.46 6.36 17.51
N ARG A 506 -9.93 7.35 16.78
CA ARG A 506 -8.49 7.60 16.71
C ARG A 506 -7.88 7.91 18.08
N ARG A 507 -8.61 8.54 19.00
CA ARG A 507 -8.07 8.85 20.34
C ARG A 507 -7.73 7.56 21.09
N ARG A 508 -8.65 6.58 21.09
CA ARG A 508 -8.39 5.26 21.68
C ARG A 508 -7.28 4.51 20.97
N CYS A 509 -7.14 4.66 19.64
CA CYS A 509 -6.01 4.11 18.90
C CYS A 509 -4.66 4.68 19.39
N VAL A 510 -4.58 6.00 19.63
CA VAL A 510 -3.36 6.63 20.17
C VAL A 510 -3.06 6.14 21.59
N GLU A 511 -4.06 6.04 22.45
CA GLU A 511 -3.90 5.51 23.81
C GLU A 511 -3.29 4.09 23.79
N ARG A 512 -3.83 3.20 22.95
CA ARG A 512 -3.29 1.84 22.78
C ARG A 512 -1.89 1.84 22.16
N LEU A 513 -1.62 2.69 21.18
CA LEU A 513 -0.28 2.83 20.59
C LEU A 513 0.75 3.19 21.67
N LEU A 514 0.43 4.12 22.57
CA LEU A 514 1.33 4.50 23.66
C LEU A 514 1.50 3.38 24.69
N ALA A 515 0.43 2.66 25.02
CA ALA A 515 0.53 1.48 25.90
C ALA A 515 1.44 0.39 25.30
N TYR A 516 1.33 0.12 24.00
CA TYR A 516 2.26 -0.78 23.31
C TYR A 516 3.67 -0.21 23.20
N GLY A 517 3.81 1.12 23.15
CA GLY A 517 5.11 1.79 23.26
C GLY A 517 5.80 1.53 24.60
N GLU A 518 5.02 1.53 25.69
CA GLU A 518 5.51 1.17 27.02
C GLU A 518 5.94 -0.30 27.08
N GLU A 519 5.14 -1.21 26.52
CA GLU A 519 5.47 -2.63 26.41
C GLU A 519 6.75 -2.86 25.59
N ALA A 520 6.92 -2.18 24.45
CA ALA A 520 8.13 -2.26 23.64
C ALA A 520 9.38 -1.80 24.42
N ARG A 521 9.22 -0.82 25.30
CA ARG A 521 10.30 -0.33 26.17
C ARG A 521 10.66 -1.35 27.26
N GLU A 522 9.69 -2.06 27.80
CA GLU A 522 9.91 -3.14 28.76
C GLU A 522 10.61 -4.34 28.12
N ILE A 523 10.20 -4.75 26.91
CA ILE A 523 10.88 -5.79 26.13
C ILE A 523 12.35 -5.43 25.94
N LEU A 524 12.64 -4.20 25.51
CA LEU A 524 14.02 -3.76 25.30
C LEU A 524 14.84 -3.70 26.61
N ARG A 525 14.23 -3.31 27.74
CA ARG A 525 14.88 -3.39 29.06
C ARG A 525 15.27 -4.83 29.39
N ALA A 526 14.35 -5.78 29.20
CA ALA A 526 14.57 -7.19 29.49
C ALA A 526 15.67 -7.80 28.61
N GLU A 527 15.69 -7.46 27.32
CA GLU A 527 16.73 -7.90 26.37
C GLU A 527 18.12 -7.37 26.77
N ARG A 528 18.23 -6.08 27.14
CA ARG A 528 19.50 -5.48 27.59
C ARG A 528 19.99 -6.03 28.93
N ALA A 529 19.08 -6.49 29.78
CA ALA A 529 19.41 -7.15 31.04
C ALA A 529 19.78 -8.65 30.86
N GLY A 530 19.63 -9.21 29.65
CA GLY A 530 19.87 -10.64 29.39
C GLY A 530 18.80 -11.55 30.01
N THR A 531 17.58 -11.04 30.20
CA THR A 531 16.49 -11.71 30.93
C THR A 531 15.36 -12.25 30.03
N ASN A 532 15.55 -12.25 28.71
CA ASN A 532 14.53 -12.56 27.71
C ASN A 532 14.87 -13.81 26.87
#